data_AF-A0A2E6KVS7-F1
#
_entry.id   AF-A0A2E6KVS7-F1
#
_cell.length_a   1.000
_cell.length_b   1.000
_cell.length_c   1.000
_cell.angle_alpha   90.00
_cell.angle_beta   90.00
_cell.angle_gamma   90.00
#
_symmetry.space_group_name_H-M   'P 1'
#
loop_
_entity.id
_entity.type
_entity.pdbx_description
1 polymer ?
#
loop_
_entity_poly.entity_id
_entity_poly.type
_entity_poly.pdbx_seq_one_letter_code
_entity_poly.pdbx_strand_id
1 'polypeptide(L)'
;MEIRFDWRMARVIDQQGLVLDQADWGPKRSPRALAARLSDLQSGRMSPEARTLKERFPDAAPNSLGAIDDPDWPENTPDEQEMFSEATSILARRGVAESAADKDRRLDMLSSSSIELRAAWTTQEARSVEWAGLFLPDLDLDDSRSGIPQVISSSEDIDSAAEALGVSKPIHKPSTAEWEAMRSQASGVVEISAILESNEKATKQLARDYIPNLSMLVGPLGAARLVVLAGGRERLARMPSGSLQVLGATGAMAAHRRGAPPPKHSPVLFSIPLVSRSPRWVRGKVSRFLAGKCSIAVRVDHFDGEPWGDEQIAEIHREAEAIRDKFPKPPKRG
;
A
#
# COMPACT_ATOMS: atom_id res chain seq x y z
N MET A 1 44.89 -11.00 13.91
CA MET A 1 44.97 -9.64 13.36
C MET A 1 43.58 -9.24 12.90
N GLU A 2 43.22 -7.98 13.08
CA GLU A 2 41.90 -7.46 12.73
C GLU A 2 42.05 -6.22 11.85
N ILE A 3 41.21 -6.09 10.83
CA ILE A 3 41.14 -4.90 9.98
C ILE A 3 39.95 -4.07 10.43
N ARG A 4 40.21 -2.94 11.08
CA ARG A 4 39.19 -1.97 11.50
C ARG A 4 39.10 -0.87 10.46
N PHE A 5 37.91 -0.44 10.09
CA PHE A 5 37.74 0.60 9.07
C PHE A 5 36.46 1.39 9.25
N ASP A 6 36.49 2.64 8.79
CA ASP A 6 35.34 3.51 8.64
C ASP A 6 35.31 4.08 7.20
N TRP A 7 34.60 5.19 7.01
CA TRP A 7 34.54 5.87 5.72
C TRP A 7 35.81 6.66 5.38
N ARG A 8 36.67 6.98 6.35
CA ARG A 8 37.89 7.78 6.19
C ARG A 8 39.12 6.92 5.96
N MET A 9 39.20 5.76 6.62
CA MET A 9 40.44 4.99 6.67
C MET A 9 40.22 3.54 7.09
N ALA A 10 41.28 2.74 6.96
CA ALA A 10 41.37 1.38 7.47
C ALA A 10 42.71 1.16 8.18
N ARG A 11 42.73 0.33 9.22
CA ARG A 11 43.92 -0.06 9.99
C ARG A 11 43.94 -1.57 10.19
N VAL A 12 45.14 -2.15 10.18
CA VAL A 12 45.37 -3.51 10.67
C VAL A 12 45.94 -3.44 12.07
N ILE A 13 45.34 -4.16 13.01
CA ILE A 13 45.82 -4.28 14.38
C ILE A 13 46.16 -5.72 14.74
N ASP A 14 47.10 -5.90 15.65
CA ASP A 14 47.42 -7.20 16.25
C ASP A 14 46.57 -7.51 17.49
N GLN A 15 46.89 -8.60 18.20
CA GLN A 15 46.15 -9.05 19.38
C GLN A 15 46.44 -8.18 20.63
N GLN A 16 47.51 -7.39 20.58
CA GLN A 16 47.97 -6.50 21.65
C GLN A 16 47.46 -5.06 21.45
N GLY A 17 46.74 -4.80 20.35
CA GLY A 17 46.22 -3.48 19.99
C GLY A 17 47.22 -2.60 19.24
N LEU A 18 48.36 -3.13 18.81
CA LEU A 18 49.33 -2.37 18.03
C LEU A 18 48.88 -2.24 16.58
N VAL A 19 48.98 -1.03 16.03
CA VAL A 19 48.71 -0.75 14.62
C VAL A 19 49.89 -1.22 13.76
N LEU A 20 49.64 -2.17 12.87
CA LEU A 20 50.64 -2.77 11.97
C LEU A 20 50.74 -2.05 10.63
N ASP A 21 49.61 -1.61 10.07
CA ASP A 21 49.52 -0.84 8.82
C ASP A 21 48.25 0.02 8.82
N GLN A 22 48.28 1.13 8.08
CA GLN A 22 47.17 2.07 7.94
C GLN A 22 47.04 2.52 6.48
N ALA A 23 45.80 2.60 6.00
CA ALA A 23 45.46 3.16 4.70
C ALA A 23 44.36 4.22 4.83
N ASP A 24 44.64 5.44 4.41
CA ASP A 24 43.71 6.57 4.45
C ASP A 24 43.05 6.83 3.11
N TRP A 25 41.83 7.37 3.14
CA TRP A 25 41.15 7.82 1.95
C TRP A 25 41.90 8.99 1.33
N GLY A 26 42.18 8.87 0.03
CA GLY A 26 42.90 9.87 -0.75
C GLY A 26 42.32 11.30 -0.66
N PRO A 27 43.12 12.31 -1.06
CA PRO A 27 42.85 13.73 -0.77
C PRO A 27 41.69 14.33 -1.57
N LYS A 28 41.27 13.72 -2.68
CA LYS A 28 40.14 14.19 -3.50
C LYS A 28 38.81 13.70 -2.91
N ARG A 29 38.40 14.30 -1.80
CA ARG A 29 37.16 13.97 -1.10
C ARG A 29 36.04 14.92 -1.50
N SER A 30 34.82 14.40 -1.61
CA SER A 30 33.62 15.21 -1.81
C SER A 30 32.43 14.57 -1.12
N PRO A 31 31.40 15.35 -0.73
CA PRO A 31 30.17 14.83 -0.14
C PRO A 31 29.51 13.74 -1.01
N ARG A 32 29.53 13.91 -2.34
CA ARG A 32 28.95 12.93 -3.28
C ARG A 32 29.72 11.61 -3.32
N ALA A 33 31.05 11.68 -3.28
CA ALA A 33 31.91 10.49 -3.23
C ALA A 33 31.77 9.77 -1.87
N LEU A 34 31.70 10.54 -0.79
CA LEU A 34 31.46 10.01 0.55
C LEU A 34 30.08 9.32 0.64
N ALA A 35 29.03 9.92 0.09
CA ALA A 35 27.70 9.31 0.07
C ALA A 35 27.69 7.95 -0.67
N ALA A 36 28.42 7.83 -1.79
CA ALA A 36 28.57 6.55 -2.49
C ALA A 36 29.32 5.52 -1.62
N ARG A 37 30.41 5.94 -0.99
CA ARG A 37 31.19 5.09 -0.08
C ARG A 37 30.38 4.62 1.13
N LEU A 38 29.59 5.49 1.76
CA LEU A 38 28.72 5.12 2.88
C LEU A 38 27.66 4.10 2.45
N SER A 39 27.11 4.24 1.24
CA SER A 39 26.18 3.26 0.67
C SER A 39 26.84 1.88 0.49
N ASP A 40 28.08 1.83 0.00
CA ASP A 40 28.85 0.59 -0.12
C ASP A 40 29.04 -0.06 1.27
N LEU A 41 29.46 0.71 2.26
CA LEU A 41 29.65 0.23 3.63
C LEU A 41 28.35 -0.31 4.24
N GLN A 42 27.21 0.38 4.06
CA GLN A 42 25.90 -0.08 4.53
C GLN A 42 25.46 -1.40 3.90
N SER A 43 25.88 -1.67 2.66
CA SER A 43 25.62 -2.95 1.99
C SER A 43 26.56 -4.09 2.44
N GLY A 44 27.45 -3.83 3.41
CA GLY A 44 28.42 -4.80 3.92
C GLY A 44 29.70 -4.91 3.08
N ARG A 45 29.92 -4.03 2.08
CA ARG A 45 31.15 -4.02 1.29
C ARG A 45 32.29 -3.38 2.07
N MET A 46 33.50 -3.93 1.94
CA MET A 46 34.72 -3.31 2.48
C MET A 46 35.11 -2.05 1.69
N SER A 47 35.64 -1.05 2.39
CA SER A 47 36.25 0.12 1.74
C SER A 47 37.44 -0.30 0.87
N PRO A 48 37.81 0.49 -0.16
CA PRO A 48 39.01 0.23 -0.97
C PRO A 48 40.29 0.08 -0.13
N GLU A 49 40.40 0.88 0.93
CA GLU A 49 41.50 0.87 1.89
C GLU A 49 41.52 -0.45 2.67
N ALA A 50 40.37 -0.89 3.20
CA ALA A 50 40.25 -2.18 3.89
C ALA A 50 40.54 -3.38 2.97
N ARG A 51 40.12 -3.31 1.69
CA ARG A 51 40.46 -4.34 0.70
C ARG A 51 41.96 -4.41 0.42
N THR A 52 42.61 -3.27 0.26
CA THR A 52 44.06 -3.20 0.06
C THR A 52 44.81 -3.79 1.25
N LEU A 53 44.38 -3.50 2.48
CA LEU A 53 44.97 -4.08 3.68
C LEU A 53 44.67 -5.58 3.80
N LYS A 54 43.49 -6.05 3.38
CA LYS A 54 43.16 -7.48 3.33
C LYS A 54 44.03 -8.25 2.34
N GLU A 55 44.42 -7.65 1.23
CA GLU A 55 45.37 -8.24 0.26
C GLU A 55 46.79 -8.33 0.85
N ARG A 56 47.24 -7.32 1.60
CA ARG A 56 48.55 -7.32 2.27
C ARG A 56 48.61 -8.24 3.49
N PHE A 57 47.50 -8.38 4.21
CA PHE A 57 47.36 -9.21 5.42
C PHE A 57 46.20 -10.20 5.26
N PRO A 58 46.38 -11.30 4.51
CA PRO A 58 45.30 -12.26 4.22
C PRO A 58 44.66 -12.88 5.45
N ASP A 59 45.40 -13.06 6.54
CA ASP A 59 44.93 -13.66 7.79
C ASP A 59 44.16 -12.68 8.70
N ALA A 60 44.12 -11.39 8.36
CA ALA A 60 43.43 -10.38 9.17
C ALA A 60 41.92 -10.39 8.92
N ALA A 61 41.11 -10.49 9.98
CA ALA A 61 39.65 -10.52 9.85
C ALA A 61 39.09 -9.09 9.71
N PRO A 62 38.24 -8.80 8.70
CA PRO A 62 37.62 -7.49 8.58
C PRO A 62 36.54 -7.28 9.64
N ASN A 63 36.61 -6.15 10.34
CA ASN A 63 35.61 -5.71 11.31
C ASN A 63 35.09 -4.32 10.91
N SER A 64 33.87 -4.30 10.37
CA SER A 64 33.19 -3.08 9.93
C SER A 64 32.71 -2.17 11.07
N LEU A 65 32.63 -2.68 12.30
CA LEU A 65 32.28 -1.91 13.48
C LEU A 65 33.50 -1.55 14.34
N GLY A 66 34.66 -2.09 14.00
CA GLY A 66 35.87 -1.95 14.81
C GLY A 66 36.33 -0.51 15.00
N ALA A 67 36.00 0.40 14.08
CA ALA A 67 36.27 1.83 14.24
C ALA A 67 35.48 2.50 15.37
N ILE A 68 34.31 1.96 15.72
CA ILE A 68 33.46 2.46 16.82
C ILE A 68 33.96 1.95 18.17
N ASP A 69 34.48 0.73 18.19
CA ASP A 69 34.96 0.04 19.39
C ASP A 69 36.42 0.38 19.74
N ASP A 70 37.10 1.20 18.93
CA ASP A 70 38.51 1.56 19.07
C ASP A 70 38.67 2.93 19.75
N PRO A 71 39.17 3.00 21.01
CA PRO A 71 39.35 4.26 21.74
C PRO A 71 40.37 5.20 21.10
N ASP A 72 41.31 4.67 20.32
CA ASP A 72 42.37 5.43 19.64
C ASP A 72 41.99 5.74 18.18
N TRP A 73 40.72 5.57 17.81
CA TRP A 73 40.21 5.95 16.50
C TRP A 73 40.17 7.47 16.36
N PRO A 74 40.76 8.05 15.30
CA PRO A 74 40.85 9.51 15.16
C PRO A 74 39.48 10.19 15.16
N GLU A 75 39.33 11.31 15.87
CA GLU A 75 38.11 12.13 15.79
C GLU A 75 37.96 12.78 14.41
N ASN A 76 36.72 13.10 14.02
CA ASN A 76 36.45 13.81 12.76
C ASN A 76 36.83 15.29 12.89
N THR A 77 37.55 15.83 11.91
CA THR A 77 37.76 17.28 11.82
C THR A 77 36.44 18.02 11.53
N PRO A 78 36.33 19.33 11.82
CA PRO A 78 35.12 20.10 11.49
C PRO A 78 34.70 19.97 10.01
N ASP A 79 35.66 20.04 9.08
CA ASP A 79 35.42 19.88 7.65
C ASP A 79 34.93 18.45 7.31
N GLU A 80 35.46 17.43 8.00
CA GLU A 80 35.01 16.05 7.85
C GLU A 80 33.58 15.84 8.39
N GLN A 81 33.23 16.51 9.49
CA GLN A 81 31.88 16.48 10.06
C GLN A 81 30.87 17.16 9.13
N GLU A 82 31.22 18.31 8.56
CA GLU A 82 30.39 19.01 7.58
C GLU A 82 30.18 18.16 6.32
N MET A 83 31.26 17.61 5.75
CA MET A 83 31.19 16.72 4.59
C MET A 83 30.37 15.46 4.88
N PHE A 84 30.48 14.87 6.08
CA PHE A 84 29.67 13.73 6.50
C PHE A 84 28.18 14.10 6.62
N SER A 85 27.86 15.27 7.18
CA SER A 85 26.50 15.80 7.25
C SER A 85 25.88 16.01 5.85
N GLU A 86 26.64 16.59 4.92
CA GLU A 86 26.18 16.74 3.54
C GLU A 86 26.02 15.39 2.82
N ALA A 87 26.96 14.46 3.02
CA ALA A 87 26.91 13.13 2.42
C ALA A 87 25.71 12.31 2.92
N THR A 88 25.41 12.38 4.22
CA THR A 88 24.23 11.74 4.82
C THR A 88 22.93 12.34 4.28
N SER A 89 22.88 13.66 4.08
CA SER A 89 21.75 14.32 3.40
C SER A 89 21.57 13.86 1.95
N ILE A 90 22.68 13.67 1.21
CA ILE A 90 22.65 13.10 -0.16
C ILE A 90 22.15 11.66 -0.13
N LEU A 91 22.65 10.84 0.79
CA LEU A 91 22.27 9.43 0.94
C LEU A 91 20.78 9.29 1.31
N ALA A 92 20.29 10.12 2.23
CA ALA A 92 18.88 10.19 2.59
C ALA A 92 18.00 10.53 1.37
N ARG A 93 18.37 11.55 0.59
CA ARG A 93 17.66 11.89 -0.67
C ARG A 93 17.68 10.75 -1.69
N ARG A 94 18.80 10.03 -1.82
CA ARG A 94 18.89 8.84 -2.68
C ARG A 94 17.96 7.73 -2.19
N GLY A 95 17.96 7.43 -0.90
CA GLY A 95 17.05 6.44 -0.31
C GLY A 95 15.57 6.80 -0.50
N VAL A 96 15.22 8.09 -0.41
CA VAL A 96 13.86 8.57 -0.73
C VAL A 96 13.54 8.38 -2.22
N ALA A 97 14.45 8.74 -3.11
CA ALA A 97 14.27 8.58 -4.55
C ALA A 97 14.16 7.09 -4.94
N GLU A 98 14.96 6.21 -4.35
CA GLU A 98 14.87 4.76 -4.52
C GLU A 98 13.56 4.22 -3.96
N SER A 99 13.02 4.81 -2.89
CA SER A 99 11.71 4.43 -2.37
C SER A 99 10.55 4.76 -3.31
N ALA A 100 10.75 5.62 -4.32
CA ALA A 100 9.76 5.82 -5.38
C ALA A 100 9.64 4.58 -6.30
N ALA A 101 10.64 3.70 -6.33
CA ALA A 101 10.54 2.41 -7.00
C ALA A 101 9.76 1.36 -6.18
N ASP A 102 9.52 1.62 -4.89
CA ASP A 102 8.79 0.72 -3.99
C ASP A 102 7.32 0.63 -4.41
N LYS A 103 6.96 -0.52 -4.98
CA LYS A 103 5.60 -0.80 -5.45
C LYS A 103 4.60 -0.92 -4.30
N ASP A 104 5.03 -1.29 -3.08
CA ASP A 104 4.15 -1.34 -1.91
C ASP A 104 3.68 0.08 -1.53
N ARG A 105 4.61 1.04 -1.48
CA ARG A 105 4.28 2.46 -1.21
C ARG A 105 3.38 3.06 -2.29
N ARG A 106 3.64 2.72 -3.55
CA ARG A 106 2.83 3.19 -4.69
C ARG A 106 1.41 2.64 -4.64
N LEU A 107 1.25 1.36 -4.29
CA LEU A 107 -0.08 0.76 -4.09
C LEU A 107 -0.81 1.38 -2.89
N ASP A 108 -0.10 1.64 -1.80
CA ASP A 108 -0.67 2.32 -0.63
C ASP A 108 -1.22 3.70 -0.99
N MET A 109 -0.43 4.52 -1.69
CA MET A 109 -0.88 5.85 -2.12
C MET A 109 -2.16 5.79 -2.97
N LEU A 110 -2.22 4.87 -3.94
CA LEU A 110 -3.40 4.70 -4.79
C LEU A 110 -4.62 4.21 -4.00
N SER A 111 -4.43 3.23 -3.12
CA SER A 111 -5.51 2.66 -2.31
C SER A 111 -6.05 3.66 -1.29
N SER A 112 -5.16 4.34 -0.57
CA SER A 112 -5.50 5.32 0.46
C SER A 112 -6.18 6.55 -0.15
N SER A 113 -5.64 7.09 -1.24
CA SER A 113 -6.30 8.15 -2.03
C SER A 113 -7.70 7.75 -2.48
N SER A 114 -7.88 6.52 -2.98
CA SER A 114 -9.19 6.04 -3.41
C SER A 114 -10.20 5.90 -2.27
N ILE A 115 -9.75 5.55 -1.06
CA ILE A 115 -10.60 5.45 0.14
C ILE A 115 -11.07 6.85 0.57
N GLU A 116 -10.15 7.81 0.63
CA GLU A 116 -10.42 9.19 1.01
C GLU A 116 -11.36 9.88 0.01
N LEU A 117 -11.06 9.76 -1.30
CA LEU A 117 -11.89 10.31 -2.36
C LEU A 117 -13.30 9.71 -2.35
N ARG A 118 -13.44 8.40 -2.08
CA ARG A 118 -14.76 7.77 -2.01
C ARG A 118 -15.57 8.26 -0.82
N ALA A 119 -14.95 8.50 0.33
CA ALA A 119 -15.64 9.08 1.49
C ALA A 119 -16.10 10.52 1.22
N ALA A 120 -15.24 11.33 0.58
CA ALA A 120 -15.59 12.68 0.15
C ALA A 120 -16.74 12.65 -0.88
N TRP A 121 -16.63 11.78 -1.89
CA TRP A 121 -17.63 11.59 -2.93
C TRP A 121 -19.00 11.27 -2.36
N THR A 122 -19.12 10.29 -1.45
CA THR A 122 -20.40 9.91 -0.83
C THR A 122 -21.07 11.08 -0.13
N THR A 123 -20.30 11.93 0.54
CA THR A 123 -20.84 13.08 1.26
C THR A 123 -21.28 14.19 0.30
N GLN A 124 -20.49 14.46 -0.74
CA GLN A 124 -20.80 15.49 -1.73
C GLN A 124 -21.97 15.10 -2.63
N GLU A 125 -22.04 13.84 -3.04
CA GLU A 125 -23.11 13.28 -3.85
C GLU A 125 -24.44 13.30 -3.09
N ALA A 126 -24.46 12.86 -1.82
CA ALA A 126 -25.66 12.92 -1.01
C ALA A 126 -26.20 14.35 -0.89
N ARG A 127 -25.31 15.32 -0.64
CA ARG A 127 -25.69 16.72 -0.55
C ARG A 127 -26.16 17.30 -1.89
N SER A 128 -25.54 16.92 -3.00
CA SER A 128 -25.97 17.34 -4.35
C SER A 128 -27.37 16.82 -4.68
N VAL A 129 -27.65 15.55 -4.36
CA VAL A 129 -28.95 14.90 -4.55
C VAL A 129 -30.02 15.56 -3.67
N GLU A 130 -29.75 15.74 -2.38
CA GLU A 130 -30.69 16.38 -1.45
C GLU A 130 -31.00 17.83 -1.84
N TRP A 131 -30.00 18.59 -2.29
CA TRP A 131 -30.20 19.98 -2.69
C TRP A 131 -31.02 20.09 -3.99
N ALA A 132 -30.82 19.17 -4.94
CA ALA A 132 -31.69 19.07 -6.11
C ALA A 132 -33.13 18.72 -5.72
N GLY A 133 -33.32 17.75 -4.82
CA GLY A 133 -34.63 17.33 -4.32
C GLY A 133 -35.40 18.41 -3.56
N LEU A 134 -34.70 19.39 -2.95
CA LEU A 134 -35.33 20.54 -2.31
C LEU A 134 -36.16 21.37 -3.31
N PHE A 135 -35.66 21.54 -4.53
CA PHE A 135 -36.34 22.30 -5.57
C PHE A 135 -37.22 21.42 -6.47
N LEU A 136 -36.86 20.15 -6.66
CA LEU A 136 -37.55 19.20 -7.52
C LEU A 136 -38.26 18.11 -6.69
N PRO A 137 -39.43 18.40 -6.09
CA PRO A 137 -40.09 17.49 -5.15
C PRO A 137 -40.64 16.21 -5.81
N ASP A 138 -40.91 16.25 -7.12
CA ASP A 138 -41.40 15.10 -7.90
C ASP A 138 -40.27 14.16 -8.36
N LEU A 139 -39.01 14.51 -8.07
CA LEU A 139 -37.85 13.74 -8.48
C LEU A 139 -37.70 12.48 -7.62
N ASP A 140 -37.68 11.31 -8.26
CA ASP A 140 -37.31 10.06 -7.62
C ASP A 140 -35.80 10.07 -7.33
N LEU A 141 -35.44 10.48 -6.11
CA LEU A 141 -34.06 10.59 -5.66
C LEU A 141 -33.34 9.25 -5.56
N ASP A 142 -34.06 8.14 -5.43
CA ASP A 142 -33.46 6.81 -5.31
C ASP A 142 -33.15 6.24 -6.70
N ASP A 143 -34.09 6.36 -7.65
CA ASP A 143 -33.90 5.86 -9.01
C ASP A 143 -32.91 6.72 -9.81
N SER A 144 -33.03 8.05 -9.70
CA SER A 144 -32.19 8.99 -10.46
C SER A 144 -30.90 9.40 -9.76
N ARG A 145 -30.62 8.87 -8.55
CA ARG A 145 -29.53 9.31 -7.66
C ARG A 145 -28.21 9.57 -8.37
N SER A 146 -27.77 8.59 -9.16
CA SER A 146 -26.47 8.61 -9.84
C SER A 146 -26.39 9.61 -11.00
N GLY A 147 -27.53 9.95 -11.62
CA GLY A 147 -27.61 10.88 -12.74
C GLY A 147 -27.76 12.34 -12.32
N ILE A 148 -28.28 12.60 -11.11
CA ILE A 148 -28.58 13.96 -10.64
C ILE A 148 -27.35 14.89 -10.69
N PRO A 149 -26.17 14.53 -10.12
CA PRO A 149 -25.01 15.42 -10.17
C PRO A 149 -24.57 15.73 -11.61
N GLN A 150 -24.63 14.73 -12.51
CA GLN A 150 -24.29 14.93 -13.91
C GLN A 150 -25.22 15.95 -14.57
N VAL A 151 -26.54 15.77 -14.43
CA VAL A 151 -27.54 16.67 -15.02
C VAL A 151 -27.43 18.08 -14.44
N ILE A 152 -27.33 18.22 -13.12
CA ILE A 152 -27.21 19.53 -12.47
C ILE A 152 -25.96 20.25 -12.95
N SER A 153 -24.80 19.58 -13.02
CA SER A 153 -23.54 20.20 -13.44
C SER A 153 -23.60 20.76 -14.88
N SER A 154 -24.29 20.05 -15.78
CA SER A 154 -24.40 20.40 -17.21
C SER A 154 -25.57 21.32 -17.56
N SER A 155 -26.52 21.53 -16.66
CA SER A 155 -27.72 22.34 -16.91
C SER A 155 -27.43 23.84 -16.74
N GLU A 156 -28.10 24.67 -17.52
CA GLU A 156 -27.96 26.13 -17.42
C GLU A 156 -28.69 26.69 -16.20
N ASP A 157 -29.87 26.17 -15.89
CA ASP A 157 -30.72 26.53 -14.76
C ASP A 157 -31.52 25.31 -14.22
N ILE A 158 -32.26 25.52 -13.13
CA ILE A 158 -33.06 24.46 -12.50
C ILE A 158 -34.21 23.96 -13.40
N ASP A 159 -34.73 24.80 -14.30
CA ASP A 159 -35.81 24.43 -15.21
C ASP A 159 -35.29 23.46 -16.27
N SER A 160 -34.11 23.73 -16.81
CA SER A 160 -33.42 22.87 -17.76
C SER A 160 -33.04 21.53 -17.11
N ALA A 161 -32.61 21.56 -15.84
CA ALA A 161 -32.35 20.36 -15.08
C ALA A 161 -33.63 19.54 -14.83
N ALA A 162 -34.74 20.20 -14.51
CA ALA A 162 -36.05 19.54 -14.35
C ALA A 162 -36.48 18.84 -15.64
N GLU A 163 -36.34 19.51 -16.78
CA GLU A 163 -36.66 18.95 -18.09
C GLU A 163 -35.77 17.74 -18.42
N ALA A 164 -34.46 17.85 -18.19
CA ALA A 164 -33.51 16.75 -18.41
C ALA A 164 -33.74 15.55 -17.48
N LEU A 165 -34.25 15.78 -16.27
CA LEU A 165 -34.65 14.74 -15.31
C LEU A 165 -36.07 14.23 -15.54
N GLY A 166 -36.81 14.79 -16.51
CA GLY A 166 -38.18 14.38 -16.83
C GLY A 166 -39.21 14.72 -15.75
N VAL A 167 -38.96 15.76 -14.94
CA VAL A 167 -39.85 16.19 -13.85
C VAL A 167 -40.47 17.55 -14.13
N SER A 168 -41.49 17.89 -13.34
CA SER A 168 -42.16 19.18 -13.44
C SER A 168 -41.21 20.34 -13.07
N LYS A 169 -41.40 21.50 -13.71
CA LYS A 169 -40.62 22.70 -13.38
C LYS A 169 -40.97 23.18 -11.97
N PRO A 170 -39.98 23.60 -11.17
CA PRO A 170 -40.22 23.99 -9.79
C PRO A 170 -40.98 25.32 -9.70
N ILE A 171 -41.91 25.41 -8.73
CA ILE A 171 -42.66 26.64 -8.45
C ILE A 171 -41.73 27.71 -7.86
N HIS A 172 -40.87 27.30 -6.94
CA HIS A 172 -39.87 28.16 -6.30
C HIS A 172 -38.49 27.80 -6.83
N LYS A 173 -37.76 28.80 -7.33
CA LYS A 173 -36.45 28.62 -7.97
C LYS A 173 -35.33 29.09 -7.04
N PRO A 174 -34.14 28.47 -7.11
CA PRO A 174 -32.95 29.04 -6.48
C PRO A 174 -32.64 30.40 -7.10
N SER A 175 -32.03 31.28 -6.31
CA SER A 175 -31.35 32.45 -6.85
C SER A 175 -30.18 32.03 -7.75
N THR A 176 -29.69 32.96 -8.59
CA THR A 176 -28.51 32.71 -9.44
C THR A 176 -27.31 32.23 -8.63
N ALA A 177 -27.06 32.85 -7.47
CA ALA A 177 -25.96 32.47 -6.60
C ALA A 177 -26.14 31.07 -5.97
N GLU A 178 -27.35 30.71 -5.55
CA GLU A 178 -27.64 29.37 -5.04
C GLU A 178 -27.47 28.31 -6.14
N TRP A 179 -27.95 28.60 -7.34
CA TRP A 179 -27.81 27.70 -8.48
C TRP A 179 -26.35 27.49 -8.89
N GLU A 180 -25.54 28.55 -8.92
CA GLU A 180 -24.09 28.45 -9.16
C GLU A 180 -23.42 27.56 -8.10
N ALA A 181 -23.80 27.69 -6.83
CA ALA A 181 -23.29 26.85 -5.76
C ALA A 181 -23.72 25.39 -5.91
N MET A 182 -24.97 25.11 -6.26
CA MET A 182 -25.47 23.77 -6.59
C MET A 182 -24.68 23.13 -7.74
N ARG A 183 -24.48 23.88 -8.83
CA ARG A 183 -23.72 23.43 -9.99
C ARG A 183 -22.27 23.15 -9.66
N SER A 184 -21.60 24.04 -8.93
CA SER A 184 -20.21 23.86 -8.50
C SER A 184 -20.05 22.58 -7.68
N GLN A 185 -20.98 22.33 -6.74
CA GLN A 185 -20.99 21.10 -5.96
C GLN A 185 -21.21 19.85 -6.84
N ALA A 186 -22.16 19.90 -7.77
CA ALA A 186 -22.44 18.80 -8.68
C ALA A 186 -21.22 18.50 -9.60
N SER A 187 -20.55 19.53 -10.10
CA SER A 187 -19.30 19.41 -10.87
C SER A 187 -18.20 18.73 -10.05
N GLY A 188 -18.04 19.10 -8.77
CA GLY A 188 -17.08 18.44 -7.87
C GLY A 188 -17.34 16.94 -7.72
N VAL A 189 -18.60 16.52 -7.65
CA VAL A 189 -18.97 15.08 -7.62
C VAL A 189 -18.57 14.37 -8.91
N VAL A 190 -18.83 14.99 -10.06
CA VAL A 190 -18.45 14.44 -11.38
C VAL A 190 -16.93 14.33 -11.51
N GLU A 191 -16.18 15.36 -11.10
CA GLU A 191 -14.72 15.36 -11.12
C GLU A 191 -14.12 14.28 -10.21
N ILE A 192 -14.61 14.16 -8.97
CA ILE A 192 -14.14 13.11 -8.04
C ILE A 192 -14.44 11.72 -8.62
N SER A 193 -15.58 11.54 -9.31
CA SER A 193 -15.92 10.29 -9.99
C SER A 193 -14.86 9.92 -11.04
N ALA A 194 -14.48 10.88 -11.88
CA ALA A 194 -13.45 10.68 -12.90
C ALA A 194 -12.06 10.36 -12.30
N ILE A 195 -11.69 11.02 -11.19
CA ILE A 195 -10.44 10.73 -10.48
C ILE A 195 -10.47 9.31 -9.89
N LEU A 196 -11.59 8.91 -9.27
CA LEU A 196 -11.76 7.56 -8.72
C LEU A 196 -11.61 6.49 -9.81
N GLU A 197 -12.17 6.71 -11.00
CA GLU A 197 -11.98 5.80 -12.14
C GLU A 197 -10.53 5.71 -12.59
N SER A 198 -9.82 6.85 -12.64
CA SER A 198 -8.39 6.89 -12.98
C SER A 198 -7.55 6.12 -11.97
N ASN A 199 -7.78 6.36 -10.67
CA ASN A 199 -7.11 5.65 -9.58
C ASN A 199 -7.39 4.14 -9.63
N GLU A 200 -8.63 3.75 -9.95
CA GLU A 200 -9.00 2.35 -10.09
C GLU A 200 -8.23 1.69 -11.25
N LYS A 201 -8.15 2.34 -12.41
CA LYS A 201 -7.37 1.87 -13.57
C LYS A 201 -5.89 1.70 -13.21
N ALA A 202 -5.29 2.70 -12.57
CA ALA A 202 -3.89 2.65 -12.14
C ALA A 202 -3.63 1.53 -11.11
N THR A 203 -4.53 1.39 -10.13
CA THR A 203 -4.46 0.31 -9.12
C THR A 203 -4.54 -1.07 -9.77
N LYS A 204 -5.45 -1.25 -10.74
CA LYS A 204 -5.61 -2.51 -11.46
C LYS A 204 -4.34 -2.89 -12.22
N GLN A 205 -3.74 -1.93 -12.93
CA GLN A 205 -2.51 -2.18 -13.66
C GLN A 205 -1.37 -2.57 -12.71
N LEU A 206 -1.11 -1.75 -11.68
CA LEU A 206 -0.01 -2.00 -10.75
C LEU A 206 -0.18 -3.32 -9.98
N ALA A 207 -1.41 -3.67 -9.59
CA ALA A 207 -1.69 -4.91 -8.88
C ALA A 207 -1.43 -6.14 -9.77
N ARG A 208 -1.85 -6.11 -11.04
CA ARG A 208 -1.58 -7.21 -11.99
C ARG A 208 -0.08 -7.41 -12.21
N ASP A 209 0.68 -6.33 -12.24
CA ASP A 209 2.13 -6.39 -12.46
C ASP A 209 2.94 -6.77 -11.21
N TYR A 210 2.40 -6.53 -10.01
CA TYR A 210 3.14 -6.71 -8.75
C TYR A 210 2.72 -7.94 -7.93
N ILE A 211 1.45 -8.31 -8.01
CA ILE A 211 0.82 -9.42 -7.29
C ILE A 211 -0.14 -10.18 -8.24
N PRO A 212 0.37 -10.75 -9.35
CA PRO A 212 -0.45 -11.34 -10.40
C PRO A 212 -1.34 -12.48 -9.90
N ASN A 213 -0.79 -13.43 -9.12
CA ASN A 213 -1.53 -14.60 -8.66
C ASN A 213 -2.65 -14.20 -7.70
N LEU A 214 -2.36 -13.32 -6.75
CA LEU A 214 -3.37 -12.81 -5.84
C LEU A 214 -4.44 -11.99 -6.59
N SER A 215 -4.03 -11.18 -7.57
CA SER A 215 -4.94 -10.38 -8.41
C SER A 215 -5.89 -11.25 -9.22
N MET A 216 -5.42 -12.37 -9.78
CA MET A 216 -6.27 -13.33 -10.48
C MET A 216 -7.28 -13.99 -9.54
N LEU A 217 -6.86 -14.33 -8.31
CA LEU A 217 -7.72 -15.06 -7.36
C LEU A 217 -8.86 -14.22 -6.77
N VAL A 218 -8.56 -12.99 -6.31
CA VAL A 218 -9.53 -12.14 -5.58
C VAL A 218 -9.88 -10.83 -6.29
N GLY A 219 -9.36 -10.64 -7.50
CA GLY A 219 -9.45 -9.39 -8.23
C GLY A 219 -8.37 -8.39 -7.79
N PRO A 220 -7.87 -7.55 -8.73
CA PRO A 220 -6.74 -6.66 -8.47
C PRO A 220 -6.99 -5.62 -7.36
N LEU A 221 -8.20 -5.10 -7.24
CA LEU A 221 -8.54 -4.12 -6.18
C LEU A 221 -8.53 -4.78 -4.79
N GLY A 222 -9.02 -6.02 -4.69
CA GLY A 222 -8.97 -6.79 -3.45
C GLY A 222 -7.52 -7.15 -3.08
N ALA A 223 -6.74 -7.59 -4.07
CA ALA A 223 -5.33 -7.92 -3.90
C ALA A 223 -4.52 -6.71 -3.39
N ALA A 224 -4.66 -5.56 -4.04
CA ALA A 224 -4.03 -4.30 -3.62
C ALA A 224 -4.40 -3.94 -2.18
N ARG A 225 -5.70 -4.00 -1.83
CA ARG A 225 -6.16 -3.71 -0.47
C ARG A 225 -5.58 -4.66 0.58
N LEU A 226 -5.41 -5.95 0.28
CA LEU A 226 -4.77 -6.89 1.21
C LEU A 226 -3.31 -6.52 1.48
N VAL A 227 -2.57 -6.16 0.43
CA VAL A 227 -1.16 -5.73 0.54
C VAL A 227 -1.05 -4.48 1.40
N VAL A 228 -1.89 -3.48 1.13
CA VAL A 228 -1.91 -2.21 1.87
C VAL A 228 -2.28 -2.44 3.34
N LEU A 229 -3.35 -3.20 3.61
CA LEU A 229 -3.75 -3.53 4.98
C LEU A 229 -2.69 -4.32 5.76
N ALA A 230 -1.87 -5.12 5.06
CA ALA A 230 -0.76 -5.85 5.68
C ALA A 230 0.47 -4.98 5.93
N GLY A 231 0.59 -3.82 5.26
CA GLY A 231 1.77 -2.97 5.27
C GLY A 231 2.88 -3.44 4.33
N GLY A 232 2.52 -4.12 3.25
CA GLY A 232 3.43 -4.55 2.19
C GLY A 232 3.32 -6.03 1.80
N ARG A 233 3.78 -6.36 0.58
CA ARG A 233 3.70 -7.69 -0.03
C ARG A 233 4.44 -8.74 0.78
N GLU A 234 5.66 -8.42 1.24
CA GLU A 234 6.45 -9.32 2.08
C GLU A 234 5.72 -9.66 3.38
N ARG A 235 5.20 -8.64 4.06
CA ARG A 235 4.49 -8.83 5.33
C ARG A 235 3.24 -9.67 5.13
N LEU A 236 2.49 -9.46 4.04
CA LEU A 236 1.35 -10.28 3.68
C LEU A 236 1.76 -11.74 3.40
N ALA A 237 2.88 -11.99 2.73
CA ALA A 237 3.39 -13.34 2.45
C ALA A 237 3.77 -14.12 3.72
N ARG A 238 4.31 -13.42 4.73
CA ARG A 238 4.67 -14.00 6.03
C ARG A 238 3.45 -14.20 6.95
N MET A 239 2.31 -13.57 6.68
CA MET A 239 1.11 -13.75 7.52
C MET A 239 0.56 -15.18 7.45
N PRO A 240 0.07 -15.73 8.58
CA PRO A 240 -0.70 -16.96 8.56
C PRO A 240 -2.09 -16.70 7.97
N SER A 241 -2.67 -17.75 7.36
CA SER A 241 -3.98 -17.66 6.71
C SER A 241 -5.09 -17.17 7.64
N GLY A 242 -5.06 -17.55 8.92
CA GLY A 242 -6.03 -17.07 9.91
C GLY A 242 -5.98 -15.55 10.14
N SER A 243 -4.78 -14.95 10.08
CA SER A 243 -4.62 -13.48 10.18
C SER A 243 -5.11 -12.80 8.91
N LEU A 244 -4.78 -13.34 7.73
CA LEU A 244 -5.29 -12.84 6.44
C LEU A 244 -6.82 -12.91 6.38
N GLN A 245 -7.40 -13.99 6.90
CA GLN A 245 -8.84 -14.20 6.97
C GLN A 245 -9.57 -13.05 7.66
N VAL A 246 -8.96 -12.37 8.62
CA VAL A 246 -9.59 -11.30 9.41
C VAL A 246 -8.88 -9.95 9.25
N LEU A 247 -7.99 -9.83 8.26
CA LEU A 247 -7.19 -8.63 8.02
C LEU A 247 -8.09 -7.40 7.77
N GLY A 248 -7.82 -6.29 8.47
CA GLY A 248 -8.65 -5.07 8.38
C GLY A 248 -9.98 -5.11 9.15
N ALA A 249 -10.36 -6.22 9.79
CA ALA A 249 -11.55 -6.29 10.65
C ALA A 249 -11.29 -5.75 12.08
N THR A 250 -10.60 -4.62 12.20
CA THR A 250 -10.08 -4.08 13.47
C THR A 250 -11.17 -3.84 14.51
N GLY A 251 -12.30 -3.26 14.12
CA GLY A 251 -13.45 -3.02 15.00
C GLY A 251 -14.07 -4.33 15.53
N ALA A 252 -14.25 -5.32 14.66
CA ALA A 252 -14.78 -6.63 15.06
C ALA A 252 -13.80 -7.41 15.95
N MET A 253 -12.49 -7.32 15.66
CA MET A 253 -11.45 -7.89 16.52
C MET A 253 -11.41 -7.20 17.89
N ALA A 254 -11.60 -5.88 17.95
CA ALA A 254 -11.70 -5.15 19.21
C ALA A 254 -12.92 -5.57 20.04
N ALA A 255 -14.07 -5.79 19.40
CA ALA A 255 -15.25 -6.35 20.05
C ALA A 255 -15.02 -7.79 20.52
N HIS A 256 -14.31 -8.60 19.74
CA HIS A 256 -13.96 -9.97 20.12
C HIS A 256 -13.10 -10.02 21.39
N ARG A 257 -12.14 -9.10 21.54
CA ARG A 257 -11.36 -8.93 22.78
C ARG A 257 -12.23 -8.58 24.00
N ARG A 258 -13.46 -8.11 23.79
CA ARG A 258 -14.45 -7.83 24.84
C ARG A 258 -15.49 -8.94 25.00
N GLY A 259 -15.26 -10.12 24.42
CA GLY A 259 -16.14 -11.29 24.55
C GLY A 259 -17.14 -11.50 23.40
N ALA A 260 -17.17 -10.63 22.39
CA ALA A 260 -17.99 -10.89 21.20
C ALA A 260 -17.43 -12.10 20.40
N PRO A 261 -18.23 -12.78 19.56
CA PRO A 261 -17.70 -13.80 18.65
C PRO A 261 -16.64 -13.24 17.67
N PRO A 262 -15.61 -14.02 17.30
CA PRO A 262 -14.57 -13.56 16.38
C PRO A 262 -15.13 -13.28 14.98
N PRO A 263 -14.55 -12.31 14.23
CA PRO A 263 -14.94 -12.06 12.85
C PRO A 263 -14.65 -13.28 11.95
N LYS A 264 -15.54 -13.53 10.99
CA LYS A 264 -15.46 -14.68 10.08
C LYS A 264 -14.64 -14.40 8.81
N HIS A 265 -14.46 -13.13 8.47
CA HIS A 265 -13.87 -12.68 7.22
C HIS A 265 -13.39 -11.23 7.35
N SER A 266 -12.39 -10.87 6.55
CA SER A 266 -11.95 -9.51 6.32
C SER A 266 -12.95 -8.76 5.45
N PRO A 267 -12.94 -7.42 5.44
CA PRO A 267 -13.73 -6.64 4.49
C PRO A 267 -13.44 -7.02 3.04
N VAL A 268 -12.18 -7.34 2.72
CA VAL A 268 -11.77 -7.74 1.37
C VAL A 268 -12.30 -9.12 0.97
N LEU A 269 -12.20 -10.13 1.86
CA LEU A 269 -12.77 -11.44 1.54
C LEU A 269 -14.29 -11.38 1.47
N PHE A 270 -14.92 -10.53 2.29
CA PHE A 270 -16.37 -10.33 2.24
C PHE A 270 -16.84 -9.67 0.94
N SER A 271 -16.04 -8.79 0.32
CA SER A 271 -16.42 -8.17 -0.96
C SER A 271 -16.47 -9.15 -2.13
N ILE A 272 -15.88 -10.35 -1.99
CA ILE A 272 -15.98 -11.40 -3.01
C ILE A 272 -17.42 -11.94 -3.03
N PRO A 273 -18.10 -11.95 -4.20
CA PRO A 273 -19.50 -12.42 -4.30
C PRO A 273 -19.72 -13.82 -3.72
N LEU A 274 -18.75 -14.71 -3.90
CA LEU A 274 -18.81 -16.08 -3.38
C LEU A 274 -18.91 -16.13 -1.84
N VAL A 275 -18.35 -15.14 -1.13
CA VAL A 275 -18.45 -15.03 0.34
C VAL A 275 -19.69 -14.25 0.75
N SER A 276 -19.93 -13.06 0.17
CA SER A 276 -21.06 -12.20 0.57
C SER A 276 -22.43 -12.84 0.31
N ARG A 277 -22.59 -13.48 -0.85
CA ARG A 277 -23.83 -14.18 -1.26
C ARG A 277 -24.00 -15.54 -0.58
N SER A 278 -22.97 -16.07 0.08
CA SER A 278 -23.08 -17.32 0.85
C SER A 278 -23.95 -17.14 2.10
N PRO A 279 -24.69 -18.19 2.53
CA PRO A 279 -25.46 -18.15 3.77
C PRO A 279 -24.59 -17.87 5.00
N ARG A 280 -25.14 -17.15 6.00
CA ARG A 280 -24.39 -16.64 7.18
C ARG A 280 -23.62 -17.71 7.96
N TRP A 281 -24.10 -18.96 7.96
CA TRP A 281 -23.44 -20.10 8.62
C TRP A 281 -22.29 -20.71 7.80
N VAL A 282 -22.20 -20.42 6.50
CA VAL A 282 -21.18 -20.95 5.58
C VAL A 282 -20.09 -19.93 5.24
N ARG A 283 -20.38 -18.62 5.33
CA ARG A 283 -19.41 -17.54 4.99
C ARG A 283 -18.01 -17.74 5.60
N GLY A 284 -17.94 -18.15 6.86
CA GLY A 284 -16.66 -18.38 7.54
C GLY A 284 -15.88 -19.59 7.02
N LYS A 285 -16.56 -20.60 6.47
CA LYS A 285 -15.91 -21.77 5.85
C LYS A 285 -15.30 -21.39 4.49
N VAL A 286 -16.09 -20.72 3.65
CA VAL A 286 -15.63 -20.21 2.34
C VAL A 286 -14.50 -19.21 2.51
N SER A 287 -14.67 -18.24 3.41
CA SER A 287 -13.63 -17.25 3.74
C SER A 287 -12.32 -17.89 4.20
N ARG A 288 -12.37 -18.90 5.07
CA ARG A 288 -11.17 -19.62 5.52
C ARG A 288 -10.45 -20.31 4.36
N PHE A 289 -11.19 -20.97 3.48
CA PHE A 289 -10.62 -21.63 2.31
C PHE A 289 -9.96 -20.62 1.37
N LEU A 290 -10.67 -19.55 1.02
CA LEU A 290 -10.13 -18.48 0.16
C LEU A 290 -8.92 -17.81 0.80
N ALA A 291 -8.95 -17.53 2.10
CA ALA A 291 -7.80 -16.97 2.82
C ALA A 291 -6.57 -17.88 2.72
N GLY A 292 -6.76 -19.20 2.77
CA GLY A 292 -5.68 -20.18 2.57
C GLY A 292 -5.06 -20.06 1.19
N LYS A 293 -5.90 -20.02 0.14
CA LYS A 293 -5.43 -19.88 -1.25
C LYS A 293 -4.80 -18.51 -1.50
N CYS A 294 -5.32 -17.43 -0.91
CA CYS A 294 -4.70 -16.11 -0.95
C CYS A 294 -3.31 -16.11 -0.33
N SER A 295 -3.13 -16.77 0.83
CA SER A 295 -1.81 -16.90 1.47
C SER A 295 -0.81 -17.66 0.60
N ILE A 296 -1.25 -18.62 -0.21
CA ILE A 296 -0.37 -19.31 -1.15
C ILE A 296 -0.06 -18.38 -2.32
N ALA A 297 -1.08 -17.76 -2.94
CA ALA A 297 -0.92 -16.87 -4.08
C ALA A 297 0.08 -15.74 -3.81
N VAL A 298 -0.05 -15.05 -2.67
CA VAL A 298 0.88 -13.97 -2.31
C VAL A 298 2.31 -14.46 -2.05
N ARG A 299 2.50 -15.69 -1.56
CA ARG A 299 3.84 -16.27 -1.37
C ARG A 299 4.48 -16.59 -2.71
N VAL A 300 3.71 -17.13 -3.65
CA VAL A 300 4.15 -17.32 -5.03
C VAL A 300 4.54 -15.97 -5.64
N ASP A 301 3.70 -14.93 -5.49
CA ASP A 301 4.00 -13.58 -5.96
C ASP A 301 5.27 -12.98 -5.33
N HIS A 302 5.52 -13.24 -4.04
CA HIS A 302 6.65 -12.65 -3.31
C HIS A 302 7.98 -13.37 -3.53
N PHE A 303 7.95 -14.71 -3.64
CA PHE A 303 9.14 -15.55 -3.80
C PHE A 303 9.38 -15.98 -5.26
N ASP A 304 8.79 -15.27 -6.22
CA ASP A 304 8.93 -15.49 -7.66
C ASP A 304 8.67 -16.96 -8.09
N GLY A 305 7.60 -17.54 -7.53
CA GLY A 305 7.16 -18.89 -7.89
C GLY A 305 6.39 -18.94 -9.22
N GLU A 306 6.06 -20.17 -9.64
CA GLU A 306 5.32 -20.41 -10.89
C GLU A 306 3.98 -19.67 -10.94
N PRO A 307 3.72 -18.86 -11.98
CA PRO A 307 2.45 -18.18 -12.17
C PRO A 307 1.27 -19.15 -12.30
N TRP A 308 0.14 -18.79 -11.71
CA TRP A 308 -1.10 -19.53 -11.76
C TRP A 308 -1.82 -19.25 -13.08
N GLY A 309 -2.37 -20.31 -13.67
CA GLY A 309 -3.21 -20.21 -14.87
C GLY A 309 -4.69 -20.06 -14.54
N ASP A 310 -5.49 -19.67 -15.55
CA ASP A 310 -6.94 -19.50 -15.41
C ASP A 310 -7.65 -20.78 -14.95
N GLU A 311 -7.22 -21.96 -15.42
CA GLU A 311 -7.82 -23.24 -15.01
C GLU A 311 -7.62 -23.52 -13.52
N GLN A 312 -6.44 -23.21 -12.99
CA GLN A 312 -6.15 -23.37 -11.56
C GLN A 312 -7.02 -22.43 -10.71
N ILE A 313 -7.24 -21.18 -11.15
CA ILE A 313 -8.15 -20.24 -10.50
C ILE A 313 -9.59 -20.75 -10.53
N ALA A 314 -10.04 -21.23 -11.71
CA ALA A 314 -11.37 -21.78 -11.88
C ALA A 314 -11.59 -23.00 -10.98
N GLU A 315 -10.60 -23.88 -10.85
CA GLU A 315 -10.65 -25.00 -9.92
C GLU A 315 -10.79 -24.55 -8.46
N ILE A 316 -10.00 -23.57 -8.03
CA ILE A 316 -10.10 -23.00 -6.68
C ILE A 316 -11.50 -22.42 -6.43
N HIS A 317 -12.08 -21.71 -7.40
CA HIS A 317 -13.43 -21.16 -7.28
C HIS A 317 -14.49 -22.27 -7.22
N ARG A 318 -14.37 -23.33 -8.05
CA ARG A 318 -15.24 -24.51 -7.99
C ARG A 318 -15.17 -25.22 -6.62
N GLU A 319 -13.98 -25.36 -6.04
CA GLU A 319 -13.81 -25.91 -4.70
C GLU A 319 -14.51 -25.05 -3.63
N ALA A 320 -14.39 -23.73 -3.74
CA ALA A 320 -15.05 -22.81 -2.81
C ALA A 320 -16.59 -22.84 -2.93
N GLU A 321 -17.12 -23.01 -4.15
CA GLU A 321 -18.55 -23.25 -4.39
C GLU A 321 -19.00 -24.60 -3.82
N ALA A 322 -18.23 -25.67 -4.02
CA ALA A 322 -18.53 -26.97 -3.43
C ALA A 322 -18.57 -26.91 -1.89
N ILE A 323 -17.71 -26.09 -1.27
CA ILE A 323 -17.77 -25.84 0.19
C ILE A 323 -19.07 -25.13 0.57
N ARG A 324 -19.54 -24.16 -0.23
CA ARG A 324 -20.81 -23.48 0.00
C ARG A 324 -21.97 -24.48 -0.06
N ASP A 325 -21.98 -25.32 -1.09
CA ASP A 325 -23.13 -26.16 -1.44
C ASP A 325 -23.25 -27.41 -0.55
N LYS A 326 -22.15 -27.83 0.11
CA LYS A 326 -22.16 -28.89 1.14
C LYS A 326 -22.98 -28.53 2.40
N PHE A 327 -23.28 -27.25 2.64
CA PHE A 327 -23.99 -26.81 3.85
C PHE A 327 -25.26 -25.99 3.54
N PRO A 328 -26.25 -26.57 2.84
CA PRO A 328 -27.43 -25.82 2.38
C PRO A 328 -28.38 -25.44 3.52
N LYS A 329 -28.35 -26.19 4.63
CA LYS A 329 -29.19 -25.96 5.81
C LYS A 329 -28.38 -25.39 6.97
N PRO A 330 -28.98 -24.52 7.81
CA PRO A 330 -28.31 -24.05 9.01
C PRO A 330 -27.99 -25.22 9.96
N PRO A 331 -26.89 -25.15 10.72
CA PRO A 331 -26.60 -26.15 11.74
C PRO A 331 -27.76 -26.20 12.75
N LYS A 332 -28.12 -27.41 13.20
CA LYS A 332 -29.12 -27.59 14.26
C LYS A 332 -28.65 -26.79 15.48
N ARG A 333 -29.49 -25.89 15.99
CA ARG A 333 -29.23 -25.21 17.27
C ARG A 333 -29.24 -26.28 18.35
N GLY A 334 -28.09 -26.56 18.93
CA GLY A 334 -27.98 -27.22 20.23
C GLY A 334 -28.25 -26.22 21.36
#